data_AF-A0A522B8V4-F1
#
_entry.id   AF-A0A522B8V4-F1
#
_cell.length_a   1.000
_cell.length_b   1.000
_cell.length_c   1.000
_cell.angle_alpha   90.00
_cell.angle_beta   90.00
_cell.angle_gamma   90.00
#
_symmetry.space_group_name_H-M   'P 1'
#
loop_
_entity.id
_entity.type
_entity.pdbx_description
1 polymer ?
#
loop_
_entity_poly.entity_id
_entity_poly.type
_entity_poly.pdbx_seq_one_letter_code
_entity_poly.pdbx_strand_id
1 'polypeptide(L)'
;MHRRRWEVYAASFGVVVLVLGGLFALAPKAQAGSAWGDSGATSGGGSGTGYYTSHGFGWELFDTSSGGPSGGFKTGNWGNISATCSGLGDNRVWVHVVRNTSGQEKSFTYQGASYNRDRPTSGLDPYDYNSSGAYIGKGPAAYNQSVINIVSVVHGHYLEANPSGSGWGVSVGWFCWSDNPPWTVSVSSQADKAYAEPGELITWTHKITNNGPSKTNKSITYQYQNTGNLPAGSGGNWTFGSGSGSGASSTQTSTYVVAASDFGKQICRLTSASPGANTGGTATSASSCVTIGKKPKVQIHGSDLILGRAFSNGGGSQLSSANTSISQLNPQGGANPPNNVFGSWVEYGIFATKTITGLGSGSAFAGGSKSSSTCSYSTLTFFNAATTSSSIPAPSCTASTSVGGYSTGRTIPDIAADFPVGTGTATYDDNIATPQGLYTSDASADPITVGAGGTKNIAKGEWVVINAPNADVTIANDIIYANPASNSSDAFHSIYDIPQMVIIAKNVYINPNVKEVDAWLIAQGSTVANTGILDTCHVSTDYTTKLTTNATQTGACDKVLQVNGPVMAQKLWLRRTGGATTNDPAEIFNLRPDAYLWAYARASTTGRVQTVYSQELPPRF
;
A
#
# COMPACT_ATOMS: atom_id res chain seq x y z
N MET A 1 39.26 24.28 10.08
CA MET A 1 40.25 24.37 8.98
C MET A 1 39.55 23.99 7.68
N HIS A 2 39.66 24.87 6.68
CA HIS A 2 39.22 24.79 5.26
C HIS A 2 37.73 24.51 4.97
N ARG A 3 36.88 25.54 4.78
CA ARG A 3 36.62 26.41 3.59
C ARG A 3 35.83 25.69 2.47
N ARG A 4 34.52 25.92 2.30
CA ARG A 4 33.79 27.03 1.60
C ARG A 4 33.94 27.06 0.06
N ARG A 5 32.78 27.00 -0.63
CA ARG A 5 32.24 27.85 -1.74
C ARG A 5 30.82 27.30 -2.04
N TRP A 6 29.65 27.95 -1.92
CA TRP A 6 29.10 29.30 -2.20
C TRP A 6 29.03 29.71 -3.69
N GLU A 7 27.77 29.80 -4.16
CA GLU A 7 27.14 30.68 -5.17
C GLU A 7 27.57 30.57 -6.65
N VAL A 8 26.70 30.72 -7.66
CA VAL A 8 25.94 31.94 -8.00
C VAL A 8 24.71 31.64 -8.90
N TYR A 9 23.64 32.39 -8.64
CA TYR A 9 22.47 32.66 -9.49
C TYR A 9 22.85 33.24 -10.87
N ALA A 10 22.20 32.77 -11.94
CA ALA A 10 22.01 33.60 -13.13
C ALA A 10 20.63 33.32 -13.73
N ALA A 11 19.76 34.31 -13.58
CA ALA A 11 18.60 34.50 -14.44
C ALA A 11 19.07 34.59 -15.91
N SER A 12 18.22 34.21 -16.86
CA SER A 12 17.65 35.14 -17.86
C SER A 12 17.02 34.43 -19.07
N PHE A 13 15.93 35.06 -19.54
CA PHE A 13 15.31 35.00 -20.86
C PHE A 13 14.56 33.74 -21.31
N GLY A 14 13.24 33.85 -21.20
CA GLY A 14 12.31 33.10 -22.03
C GLY A 14 12.45 33.48 -23.51
N VAL A 15 12.26 32.46 -24.36
CA VAL A 15 11.85 32.65 -25.75
C VAL A 15 10.51 31.96 -25.88
N VAL A 16 9.47 32.77 -25.85
CA VAL A 16 8.14 32.42 -26.35
C VAL A 16 8.30 32.21 -27.85
N VAL A 17 8.33 30.96 -28.31
CA VAL A 17 8.10 30.67 -29.74
C VAL A 17 6.60 30.76 -29.96
N LEU A 18 6.16 31.97 -30.26
CA LEU A 18 4.86 32.31 -30.81
C LEU A 18 4.76 31.63 -32.18
N VAL A 19 4.15 30.44 -32.24
CA VAL A 19 3.69 29.89 -33.51
C VAL A 19 2.43 30.64 -33.90
N LEU A 20 2.65 31.82 -34.50
CA LEU A 20 1.64 32.56 -35.24
C LEU A 20 1.09 31.65 -36.34
N GLY A 21 -0.23 31.42 -36.28
CA GLY A 21 -1.00 30.92 -37.40
C GLY A 21 -0.87 31.88 -38.56
N GLY A 22 0.06 31.56 -39.47
CA GLY A 22 0.20 32.23 -40.75
C GLY A 22 -0.80 31.63 -41.73
N LEU A 23 -1.88 32.38 -41.99
CA LEU A 23 -2.62 32.31 -43.25
C LEU A 23 -1.62 32.28 -44.41
N PHE A 24 -1.52 31.17 -45.14
CA PHE A 24 -0.91 31.15 -46.47
C PHE A 24 -1.90 31.80 -47.45
N ALA A 25 -1.91 33.14 -47.48
CA ALA A 25 -2.37 33.86 -48.65
C ALA A 25 -1.29 33.69 -49.73
N LEU A 26 -1.59 32.86 -50.75
CA LEU A 26 -0.77 32.71 -51.94
C LEU A 26 -0.66 34.06 -52.66
N ALA A 27 0.51 34.69 -52.60
CA ALA A 27 0.89 35.72 -53.57
C ALA A 27 1.27 35.02 -54.89
N PRO A 28 0.85 35.53 -56.06
CA PRO A 28 1.19 34.93 -57.33
C PRO A 28 2.63 35.30 -57.69
N LYS A 29 3.54 34.33 -57.78
CA LYS A 29 4.85 34.56 -58.41
C LYS A 29 5.36 33.38 -59.23
N ALA A 30 5.88 33.78 -60.39
CA ALA A 30 6.76 33.11 -61.35
C ALA A 30 6.18 31.90 -62.11
N GLN A 31 5.81 32.17 -63.36
CA GLN A 31 5.60 31.17 -64.40
C GLN A 31 6.91 30.38 -64.60
N ALA A 32 6.90 29.09 -64.28
CA ALA A 32 7.91 28.15 -64.72
C ALA A 32 7.42 27.48 -66.02
N GLY A 33 8.34 27.30 -66.97
CA GLY A 33 8.09 26.75 -68.29
C GLY A 33 7.43 25.36 -68.29
N SER A 34 6.78 25.07 -69.42
CA SER A 34 5.91 23.94 -69.69
C SER A 34 6.55 22.57 -69.43
N ALA A 35 5.86 21.70 -68.69
CA ALA A 35 6.00 20.26 -68.78
C ALA A 35 4.73 19.67 -69.44
N TRP A 36 4.89 18.86 -70.49
CA TRP A 36 3.82 18.08 -71.10
C TRP A 36 3.76 16.69 -70.43
N GLY A 37 2.59 16.30 -69.93
CA GLY A 37 2.33 14.95 -69.45
C GLY A 37 1.63 14.13 -70.53
N ASP A 38 2.25 13.02 -70.95
CA ASP A 38 1.61 12.05 -71.82
C ASP A 38 0.60 11.20 -71.03
N SER A 39 -0.52 10.86 -71.67
CA SER A 39 -1.58 10.07 -71.03
C SER A 39 -1.09 8.66 -70.74
N GLY A 40 -0.91 8.32 -69.47
CA GLY A 40 -0.85 6.93 -69.03
C GLY A 40 -2.09 6.19 -69.56
N ALA A 41 -1.83 5.15 -70.35
CA ALA A 41 -2.79 4.49 -71.21
C ALA A 41 -3.97 3.86 -70.45
N THR A 42 -5.18 4.35 -70.73
CA THR A 42 -6.36 3.51 -70.94
C THR A 42 -7.16 4.08 -72.12
N SER A 43 -7.39 3.22 -73.10
CA SER A 43 -8.12 3.37 -74.37
C SER A 43 -9.20 4.48 -74.47
N GLY A 44 -9.13 5.29 -75.53
CA GLY A 44 -10.28 6.01 -76.10
C GLY A 44 -9.98 7.43 -76.58
N GLY A 45 -10.12 7.66 -77.89
CA GLY A 45 -9.78 8.90 -78.61
C GLY A 45 -10.25 10.24 -78.04
N GLY A 46 -9.33 11.21 -78.02
CA GLY A 46 -9.51 12.51 -78.69
C GLY A 46 -10.38 13.57 -78.01
N SER A 47 -9.76 14.36 -77.11
CA SER A 47 -9.68 15.84 -77.20
C SER A 47 -8.89 16.34 -75.98
N GLY A 48 -7.72 16.91 -76.25
CA GLY A 48 -6.73 17.22 -75.22
C GLY A 48 -7.12 18.40 -74.35
N THR A 49 -7.41 18.14 -73.08
CA THR A 49 -7.21 19.10 -71.98
C THR A 49 -5.98 18.66 -71.21
N GLY A 50 -4.80 18.99 -71.75
CA GLY A 50 -3.52 18.69 -71.10
C GLY A 50 -3.47 19.32 -69.71
N TYR A 51 -2.96 18.59 -68.72
CA TYR A 51 -2.63 19.15 -67.41
C TYR A 51 -1.23 19.76 -67.52
N TYR A 52 -1.10 21.07 -67.29
CA TYR A 52 0.17 21.81 -67.41
C TYR A 52 0.50 22.58 -66.13
N THR A 53 1.78 22.68 -65.83
CA THR A 53 2.32 23.30 -64.61
C THR A 53 2.21 24.83 -64.56
N SER A 54 1.76 25.49 -65.64
CA SER A 54 1.62 26.95 -65.72
C SER A 54 0.57 27.53 -64.75
N HIS A 55 -0.27 26.68 -64.17
CA HIS A 55 -1.35 27.06 -63.24
C HIS A 55 -1.18 26.43 -61.84
N GLY A 56 0.00 25.89 -61.54
CA GLY A 56 0.36 25.37 -60.22
C GLY A 56 0.45 23.83 -60.16
N PHE A 57 1.38 23.37 -59.33
CA PHE A 57 1.53 21.99 -58.89
C PHE A 57 1.77 22.03 -57.37
N GLY A 58 1.30 21.03 -56.64
CA GLY A 58 1.45 21.03 -55.19
C GLY A 58 0.87 19.79 -54.53
N TRP A 59 1.15 19.66 -53.24
CA TRP A 59 0.48 18.71 -52.38
C TRP A 59 -0.85 19.31 -51.94
N GLU A 60 -1.91 18.53 -52.07
CA GLU A 60 -3.25 18.89 -51.62
C GLU A 60 -3.81 17.78 -50.75
N LEU A 61 -4.60 18.16 -49.75
CA LEU A 61 -5.13 17.27 -48.73
C LEU A 61 -6.60 16.96 -49.06
N PHE A 62 -6.89 15.69 -49.25
CA PHE A 62 -8.22 15.19 -49.59
C PHE A 62 -8.78 14.36 -48.43
N ASP A 63 -10.06 14.53 -48.10
CA ASP A 63 -10.73 13.65 -47.13
C ASP A 63 -11.04 12.30 -47.80
N THR A 64 -10.81 11.18 -47.11
CA THR A 64 -11.05 9.83 -47.67
C THR A 64 -12.51 9.56 -48.05
N SER A 65 -13.45 10.33 -47.48
CA SER A 65 -14.89 10.27 -47.78
C SER A 65 -15.32 11.18 -48.95
N SER A 66 -14.43 12.04 -49.45
CA SER A 66 -14.71 12.98 -50.53
C SER A 66 -14.31 12.45 -51.91
N GLY A 67 -14.73 13.12 -52.98
CA GLY A 67 -14.21 12.87 -54.31
C GLY A 67 -12.79 13.46 -54.44
N GLY A 68 -11.79 12.61 -54.66
CA GLY A 68 -10.40 13.04 -54.86
C GLY A 68 -10.07 13.34 -56.32
N PRO A 69 -8.79 13.64 -56.62
CA PRO A 69 -8.37 14.10 -57.93
C PRO A 69 -8.46 12.99 -58.99
N SER A 70 -8.60 13.38 -60.25
CA SER A 70 -8.91 12.47 -61.36
C SER A 70 -7.67 11.77 -61.94
N GLY A 71 -7.50 10.47 -61.67
CA GLY A 71 -6.47 9.61 -62.29
C GLY A 71 -5.01 10.05 -62.06
N GLY A 72 -4.03 9.24 -62.53
CA GLY A 72 -2.59 9.54 -62.39
C GLY A 72 -1.87 8.87 -61.20
N PHE A 73 -2.58 8.00 -60.51
CA PHE A 73 -2.01 7.08 -59.53
C PHE A 73 -1.33 5.90 -60.23
N LYS A 74 -0.10 5.55 -59.81
CA LYS A 74 0.66 4.41 -60.36
C LYS A 74 -0.11 3.09 -60.28
N THR A 75 -0.93 2.93 -59.26
CA THR A 75 -1.75 1.74 -59.01
C THR A 75 -3.11 2.16 -58.46
N GLY A 76 -4.19 1.73 -59.11
CA GLY A 76 -5.57 1.97 -58.65
C GLY A 76 -6.16 3.32 -59.04
N ASN A 77 -7.35 3.60 -58.52
CA ASN A 77 -8.04 4.88 -58.62
C ASN A 77 -8.18 5.50 -57.22
N TRP A 78 -8.75 6.70 -57.14
CA TRP A 78 -9.02 7.36 -55.86
C TRP A 78 -9.78 6.45 -54.89
N GLY A 79 -10.77 5.67 -55.36
CA GLY A 79 -11.52 4.73 -54.52
C GLY A 79 -10.66 3.66 -53.84
N ASN A 80 -9.64 3.13 -54.53
CA ASN A 80 -8.72 2.16 -53.93
C ASN A 80 -7.81 2.80 -52.88
N ILE A 81 -7.38 4.04 -53.12
CA ILE A 81 -6.50 4.80 -52.23
C ILE A 81 -7.26 5.22 -50.97
N SER A 82 -8.45 5.78 -51.15
CA SER A 82 -9.30 6.19 -50.03
C SER A 82 -9.73 4.98 -49.20
N ALA A 83 -10.02 3.83 -49.82
CA ALA A 83 -10.30 2.58 -49.11
C ALA A 83 -9.07 2.06 -48.36
N THR A 84 -7.87 2.17 -48.92
CA THR A 84 -6.62 1.76 -48.26
C THR A 84 -6.34 2.62 -47.04
N CYS A 85 -6.40 3.95 -47.16
CA CYS A 85 -6.19 4.85 -46.02
C CYS A 85 -7.30 4.73 -44.96
N SER A 86 -8.56 4.56 -45.38
CA SER A 86 -9.66 4.32 -44.44
C SER A 86 -9.50 2.97 -43.72
N GLY A 87 -9.00 1.94 -44.39
CA GLY A 87 -8.68 0.65 -43.78
C GLY A 87 -7.55 0.70 -42.75
N LEU A 88 -6.65 1.70 -42.86
CA LEU A 88 -5.60 2.00 -41.89
C LEU A 88 -6.08 2.92 -40.74
N GLY A 89 -7.33 3.42 -40.80
CA GLY A 89 -7.89 4.32 -39.79
C GLY A 89 -7.60 5.80 -40.02
N ASP A 90 -7.03 6.16 -41.16
CA ASP A 90 -6.74 7.52 -41.56
C ASP A 90 -7.95 8.17 -42.26
N ASN A 91 -8.24 9.43 -41.94
CA ASN A 91 -9.39 10.14 -42.51
C ASN A 91 -9.03 11.09 -43.67
N ARG A 92 -7.74 11.23 -43.99
CA ARG A 92 -7.25 12.10 -45.06
C ARG A 92 -6.13 11.46 -45.88
N VAL A 93 -5.87 12.04 -47.04
CA VAL A 93 -4.80 11.64 -47.94
C VAL A 93 -4.16 12.89 -48.52
N TRP A 94 -2.86 13.06 -48.33
CA TRP A 94 -2.11 14.04 -49.10
C TRP A 94 -1.84 13.45 -50.49
N VAL A 95 -2.21 14.17 -51.54
CA VAL A 95 -1.97 13.78 -52.93
C VAL A 95 -1.24 14.90 -53.65
N HIS A 96 -0.23 14.54 -54.43
CA HIS A 96 0.42 15.49 -55.31
C HIS A 96 -0.40 15.67 -56.59
N VAL A 97 -0.87 16.89 -56.85
CA VAL A 97 -1.77 17.22 -57.97
C VAL A 97 -1.18 18.24 -58.93
N VAL A 98 -1.60 18.14 -60.20
CA VAL A 98 -1.36 19.13 -61.25
C VAL A 98 -2.71 19.60 -61.77
N ARG A 99 -2.86 20.91 -61.97
CA ARG A 99 -4.13 21.54 -62.39
C ARG A 99 -4.09 21.98 -63.86
N ASN A 100 -5.19 21.81 -64.61
CA ASN A 100 -5.33 22.32 -65.99
C ASN A 100 -6.02 23.71 -66.06
N THR A 101 -6.17 24.31 -67.24
CA THR A 101 -6.77 25.66 -67.42
C THR A 101 -8.23 25.74 -66.98
N SER A 102 -8.92 24.60 -66.96
CA SER A 102 -10.32 24.52 -66.56
C SER A 102 -10.48 24.33 -65.05
N GLY A 103 -9.38 24.38 -64.29
CA GLY A 103 -9.37 24.17 -62.84
C GLY A 103 -9.49 22.70 -62.42
N GLN A 104 -9.44 21.75 -63.36
CA GLN A 104 -9.50 20.33 -63.03
C GLN A 104 -8.15 19.86 -62.53
N GLU A 105 -8.17 18.92 -61.59
CA GLU A 105 -6.99 18.36 -60.95
C GLU A 105 -6.79 16.88 -61.27
N LYS A 106 -5.52 16.53 -61.46
CA LYS A 106 -5.07 15.16 -61.74
C LYS A 106 -3.92 14.83 -60.82
N SER A 107 -3.94 13.63 -60.25
CA SER A 107 -2.83 13.19 -59.41
C SER A 107 -1.62 12.89 -60.28
N PHE A 108 -0.42 12.98 -59.69
CA PHE A 108 0.81 12.73 -60.40
C PHE A 108 1.71 11.82 -59.57
N THR A 109 2.19 10.72 -60.17
CA THR A 109 3.15 9.83 -59.52
C THR A 109 4.52 10.01 -60.15
N TYR A 110 5.53 10.32 -59.34
CA TYR A 110 6.92 10.34 -59.79
C TYR A 110 7.41 8.92 -60.09
N GLN A 111 8.12 8.68 -61.20
CA GLN A 111 8.87 7.44 -61.42
C GLN A 111 10.37 7.72 -61.33
N GLY A 112 11.10 6.90 -60.57
CA GLY A 112 12.51 7.12 -60.30
C GLY A 112 13.49 6.43 -61.24
N ALA A 113 14.70 7.00 -61.21
CA ALA A 113 16.02 6.44 -61.50
C ALA A 113 16.62 6.51 -62.92
N SER A 114 15.91 7.02 -63.94
CA SER A 114 16.48 7.12 -65.29
C SER A 114 16.22 8.48 -65.94
N TYR A 115 16.74 9.57 -65.39
CA TYR A 115 16.64 10.90 -66.01
C TYR A 115 17.64 11.09 -67.17
N ASN A 116 17.86 10.08 -68.02
CA ASN A 116 18.89 10.19 -69.05
C ASN A 116 18.61 9.51 -70.41
N ARG A 117 17.45 8.92 -70.63
CA ARG A 117 17.08 8.44 -71.98
C ARG A 117 15.60 8.68 -72.20
N ASP A 118 15.31 9.81 -72.82
CA ASP A 118 14.43 9.96 -73.99
C ASP A 118 14.28 11.45 -74.26
N ARG A 119 15.33 12.00 -74.87
CA ARG A 119 15.37 13.36 -75.40
C ARG A 119 14.83 13.29 -76.83
N PRO A 120 13.73 13.96 -77.19
CA PRO A 120 13.33 14.09 -78.58
C PRO A 120 14.42 14.87 -79.33
N THR A 121 14.96 14.28 -80.39
CA THR A 121 15.84 14.97 -81.33
C THR A 121 15.00 15.94 -82.15
N SER A 122 15.24 17.24 -81.93
CA SER A 122 14.67 18.43 -82.59
C SER A 122 13.40 19.04 -81.95
N GLY A 123 13.52 20.32 -81.57
CA GLY A 123 12.39 21.20 -81.25
C GLY A 123 12.43 21.89 -79.88
N LEU A 124 13.25 22.94 -79.76
CA LEU A 124 13.20 24.07 -78.79
C LEU A 124 13.45 23.79 -77.29
N ASP A 125 14.50 24.45 -76.82
CA ASP A 125 15.17 24.36 -75.51
C ASP A 125 14.59 25.40 -74.51
N PRO A 126 14.41 25.09 -73.21
CA PRO A 126 13.74 25.99 -72.27
C PRO A 126 14.70 27.00 -71.61
N TYR A 127 15.57 27.64 -72.38
CA TYR A 127 16.53 28.65 -71.86
C TYR A 127 16.19 30.07 -72.33
N ASP A 128 16.20 31.02 -71.38
CA ASP A 128 16.18 32.46 -71.66
C ASP A 128 17.58 32.94 -72.08
N TYR A 129 17.62 33.66 -73.21
CA TYR A 129 18.81 34.35 -73.73
C TYR A 129 18.62 35.86 -73.58
N ASN A 130 19.70 36.60 -73.32
CA ASN A 130 19.63 38.05 -73.45
C ASN A 130 19.51 38.47 -74.93
N SER A 131 19.21 39.75 -75.18
CA SER A 131 19.07 40.35 -76.52
C SER A 131 20.32 40.27 -77.42
N SER A 132 21.43 39.74 -76.91
CA SER A 132 22.70 39.53 -77.61
C SER A 132 23.10 38.04 -77.71
N GLY A 133 22.19 37.12 -77.34
CA GLY A 133 22.38 35.67 -77.55
C GLY A 133 23.33 34.98 -76.56
N ALA A 134 23.72 35.63 -75.47
CA ALA A 134 24.56 35.02 -74.43
C ALA A 134 23.72 34.37 -73.32
N TYR A 135 24.11 33.16 -72.90
CA TYR A 135 23.51 32.40 -71.81
C TYR A 135 23.66 33.11 -70.46
N ILE A 136 22.55 33.31 -69.74
CA ILE A 136 22.54 33.82 -68.36
C ILE A 136 21.84 32.79 -67.47
N GLY A 137 22.64 31.88 -66.89
CA GLY A 137 22.14 30.71 -66.19
C GLY A 137 21.32 30.98 -64.91
N LYS A 138 20.14 30.36 -64.84
CA LYS A 138 19.59 29.79 -63.60
C LYS A 138 19.18 28.35 -63.87
N GLY A 139 19.99 27.41 -63.41
CA GLY A 139 19.91 26.00 -63.77
C GLY A 139 18.87 25.16 -63.01
N PRO A 140 18.54 23.95 -63.52
CA PRO A 140 17.53 23.01 -63.02
C PRO A 140 17.82 22.36 -61.64
N ALA A 141 18.92 22.71 -60.97
CA ALA A 141 19.29 22.14 -59.67
C ALA A 141 18.36 22.59 -58.52
N ALA A 142 17.83 23.81 -58.57
CA ALA A 142 16.95 24.33 -57.51
C ALA A 142 15.56 23.67 -57.48
N TYR A 143 15.04 23.27 -58.64
CA TYR A 143 13.77 22.55 -58.77
C TYR A 143 13.86 21.14 -58.19
N ASN A 144 14.91 20.40 -58.56
CA ASN A 144 15.14 19.05 -58.05
C ASN A 144 15.38 19.05 -56.53
N GLN A 145 16.13 20.03 -56.01
CA GLN A 145 16.43 20.09 -54.58
C GLN A 145 15.19 20.41 -53.73
N SER A 146 14.26 21.25 -54.20
CA SER A 146 13.06 21.59 -53.44
C SER A 146 12.08 20.41 -53.32
N VAL A 147 11.92 19.63 -54.39
CA VAL A 147 11.09 18.41 -54.39
C VAL A 147 11.73 17.32 -53.53
N ILE A 148 13.05 17.12 -53.66
CA ILE A 148 13.81 16.17 -52.83
C ILE A 148 13.74 16.54 -51.34
N ASN A 149 13.84 17.83 -50.99
CA ASN A 149 13.76 18.28 -49.61
C ASN A 149 12.35 18.08 -49.00
N ILE A 150 11.28 18.34 -49.76
CA ILE A 150 9.90 18.11 -49.31
C ILE A 150 9.64 16.62 -49.10
N VAL A 151 10.06 15.78 -50.05
CA VAL A 151 9.94 14.31 -49.94
C VAL A 151 10.76 13.79 -48.76
N SER A 152 11.95 14.34 -48.50
CA SER A 152 12.80 13.98 -47.36
C SER A 152 12.19 14.37 -45.99
N VAL A 153 11.53 15.52 -45.89
CA VAL A 153 10.86 15.95 -44.64
C VAL A 153 9.62 15.08 -44.37
N VAL A 154 8.85 14.77 -45.41
CA VAL A 154 7.69 13.86 -45.32
C VAL A 154 8.14 12.43 -44.97
N HIS A 155 9.26 11.97 -45.52
CA HIS A 155 9.88 10.68 -45.21
C HIS A 155 10.32 10.57 -43.73
N GLY A 156 10.91 11.65 -43.17
CA GLY A 156 11.30 11.70 -41.77
C GLY A 156 10.12 11.51 -40.81
N HIS A 157 9.00 12.20 -41.07
CA HIS A 157 7.79 12.07 -40.25
C HIS A 157 7.09 10.71 -40.38
N TYR A 158 7.19 10.04 -41.53
CA TYR A 158 6.54 8.74 -41.76
C TYR A 158 7.31 7.57 -41.13
N LEU A 159 8.66 7.60 -41.17
CA LEU A 159 9.47 6.54 -40.57
C LEU A 159 9.40 6.51 -39.04
N GLU A 160 9.16 7.65 -38.38
CA GLU A 160 8.87 7.69 -36.94
C GLU A 160 7.54 7.02 -36.58
N ALA A 161 6.60 6.93 -37.54
CA ALA A 161 5.27 6.36 -37.35
C ALA A 161 5.14 4.88 -37.77
N ASN A 162 6.01 4.35 -38.63
CA ASN A 162 5.92 2.95 -39.11
C ASN A 162 7.29 2.34 -39.49
N PRO A 163 8.01 1.70 -38.54
CA PRO A 163 9.41 1.30 -38.71
C PRO A 163 9.61 -0.06 -39.44
N SER A 164 8.54 -0.82 -39.71
CA SER A 164 8.66 -2.13 -40.37
C SER A 164 8.76 -1.99 -41.89
N GLY A 165 9.99 -1.77 -42.34
CA GLY A 165 10.36 -1.61 -43.73
C GLY A 165 9.73 -2.61 -44.71
N SER A 166 9.10 -2.07 -45.73
CA SER A 166 8.91 -2.67 -47.05
C SER A 166 9.12 -1.55 -48.08
N GLY A 167 9.81 -1.88 -49.17
CA GLY A 167 10.68 -0.95 -49.91
C GLY A 167 10.02 0.32 -50.45
N TRP A 168 10.59 1.46 -50.06
CA TRP A 168 10.35 2.73 -50.73
C TRP A 168 11.12 2.75 -52.07
N GLY A 169 10.39 2.63 -53.18
CA GLY A 169 10.80 3.25 -54.43
C GLY A 169 10.40 4.73 -54.37
N VAL A 170 11.20 5.64 -54.96
CA VAL A 170 10.97 7.10 -55.07
C VAL A 170 9.74 7.47 -55.95
N SER A 171 8.66 6.70 -55.83
CA SER A 171 7.39 6.86 -56.53
C SER A 171 6.27 7.17 -55.55
N VAL A 172 6.26 8.37 -54.99
CA VAL A 172 5.19 8.81 -54.08
C VAL A 172 4.37 9.88 -54.77
N GLY A 173 3.13 9.53 -55.13
CA GLY A 173 2.11 10.48 -55.56
C GLY A 173 1.08 10.80 -54.47
N TRP A 174 1.08 10.05 -53.36
CA TRP A 174 0.14 10.21 -52.25
C TRP A 174 0.64 9.51 -50.97
N PHE A 175 0.15 9.93 -49.81
CA PHE A 175 0.30 9.22 -48.53
C PHE A 175 -0.92 9.43 -47.63
N CYS A 176 -1.24 8.45 -46.78
CA CYS A 176 -2.34 8.57 -45.83
C CYS A 176 -1.97 9.55 -44.71
N TRP A 177 -2.94 10.33 -44.27
CA TRP A 177 -2.80 11.31 -43.20
C TRP A 177 -4.05 11.25 -42.33
N SER A 178 -3.89 11.37 -41.03
CA SER A 178 -5.02 11.42 -40.13
C SER A 178 -4.93 12.64 -39.25
N ASP A 179 -6.04 13.34 -39.10
CA ASP A 179 -6.23 14.23 -37.95
C ASP A 179 -6.44 13.42 -36.66
N ASN A 180 -6.51 12.08 -36.75
CA ASN A 180 -6.74 11.13 -35.69
C ASN A 180 -5.64 10.04 -35.60
N PRO A 181 -4.41 10.39 -35.18
CA PRO A 181 -3.30 9.43 -35.08
C PRO A 181 -3.55 8.40 -33.96
N PRO A 182 -2.82 7.26 -33.98
CA PRO A 182 -3.00 6.20 -32.99
C PRO A 182 -2.77 6.74 -31.58
N TRP A 183 -3.82 6.75 -30.77
CA TRP A 183 -3.71 6.98 -29.33
C TRP A 183 -4.14 5.72 -28.60
N THR A 184 -3.49 5.46 -27.48
CA THR A 184 -3.84 4.42 -26.53
C THR A 184 -3.94 5.05 -25.16
N VAL A 185 -4.87 4.57 -24.34
CA VAL A 185 -4.95 4.95 -22.94
C VAL A 185 -4.42 3.85 -22.04
N SER A 186 -3.79 4.26 -20.96
CA SER A 186 -3.40 3.41 -19.85
C SER A 186 -4.25 3.79 -18.65
N VAL A 187 -4.60 2.79 -17.85
CA VAL A 187 -5.30 2.98 -16.58
C VAL A 187 -4.53 2.33 -15.46
N SER A 188 -4.56 2.95 -14.27
CA SER A 188 -3.97 2.40 -13.06
C SER A 188 -4.92 2.56 -11.87
N SER A 189 -4.79 1.63 -10.92
CA SER A 189 -5.44 1.68 -9.62
C SER A 189 -4.38 1.55 -8.53
N GLN A 190 -4.46 2.37 -7.49
CA GLN A 190 -3.56 2.31 -6.34
C GLN A 190 -4.34 2.56 -5.04
N ALA A 191 -4.36 1.57 -4.16
CA ALA A 191 -4.83 1.72 -2.79
C ALA A 191 -3.85 2.61 -1.99
N ASP A 192 -4.40 3.37 -1.05
CA ASP A 192 -3.65 4.19 -0.10
C ASP A 192 -2.89 3.35 0.95
N LYS A 193 -3.26 2.08 1.13
CA LYS A 193 -2.68 1.16 2.10
C LYS A 193 -2.65 -0.28 1.59
N ALA A 194 -1.68 -1.06 2.07
CA ALA A 194 -1.58 -2.50 1.78
C ALA A 194 -2.37 -3.38 2.77
N TYR A 195 -2.63 -2.84 3.97
CA TYR A 195 -3.35 -3.51 5.05
C TYR A 195 -4.38 -2.56 5.66
N ALA A 196 -5.53 -3.09 6.05
CA ALA A 196 -6.57 -2.32 6.74
C ALA A 196 -7.25 -3.17 7.83
N GLU A 197 -7.85 -2.49 8.81
CA GLU A 197 -8.65 -3.11 9.87
C GLU A 197 -10.15 -2.88 9.63
N PRO A 198 -11.03 -3.74 10.19
CA PRO A 198 -12.44 -3.43 10.31
C PRO A 198 -12.68 -2.01 10.87
N GLY A 199 -13.57 -1.27 10.20
CA GLY A 199 -13.88 0.13 10.52
C GLY A 199 -13.00 1.16 9.80
N GLU A 200 -11.86 0.78 9.22
CA GLU A 200 -11.04 1.71 8.45
C GLU A 200 -11.64 2.02 7.06
N LEU A 201 -11.41 3.25 6.60
CA LEU A 201 -11.65 3.63 5.21
C LEU A 201 -10.41 3.28 4.37
N ILE A 202 -10.63 2.62 3.25
CA ILE A 202 -9.64 2.44 2.18
C ILE A 202 -10.01 3.37 1.04
N THR A 203 -9.00 4.02 0.45
CA THR A 203 -9.15 4.89 -0.71
C THR A 203 -8.30 4.35 -1.86
N TRP A 204 -8.93 4.06 -2.99
CA TRP A 204 -8.22 3.77 -4.23
C TRP A 204 -8.20 5.00 -5.12
N THR A 205 -7.01 5.30 -5.63
CA THR A 205 -6.79 6.31 -6.66
C THR A 205 -6.76 5.62 -8.02
N HIS A 206 -7.63 6.06 -8.92
CA HIS A 206 -7.78 5.55 -10.28
C HIS A 206 -7.33 6.62 -11.26
N LYS A 207 -6.34 6.32 -12.10
CA LYS A 207 -5.80 7.26 -13.07
C LYS A 207 -5.97 6.73 -14.49
N ILE A 208 -6.38 7.59 -15.41
CA ILE A 208 -6.33 7.35 -16.85
C ILE A 208 -5.34 8.33 -17.49
N THR A 209 -4.52 7.87 -18.43
CA THR A 209 -3.54 8.69 -19.15
C THR A 209 -3.56 8.39 -20.64
N ASN A 210 -3.53 9.44 -21.47
CA ASN A 210 -3.28 9.30 -22.89
C ASN A 210 -1.78 9.10 -23.15
N ASN A 211 -1.39 7.92 -23.63
CA ASN A 211 0.01 7.60 -23.96
C ASN A 211 0.34 7.81 -25.44
N GLY A 212 -0.67 8.16 -26.26
CA GLY A 212 -0.48 8.41 -27.67
C GLY A 212 0.27 9.72 -27.91
N PRO A 213 0.94 9.86 -29.07
CA PRO A 213 1.55 11.12 -29.50
C PRO A 213 0.51 12.21 -29.82
N SER A 214 -0.79 11.91 -29.79
CA SER A 214 -1.85 12.76 -30.33
C SER A 214 -3.06 12.88 -29.42
N LYS A 215 -3.91 13.87 -29.71
CA LYS A 215 -5.14 14.12 -28.96
C LYS A 215 -6.14 12.96 -29.13
N THR A 216 -6.88 12.64 -28.09
CA THR A 216 -8.00 11.68 -28.19
C THR A 216 -9.08 12.23 -29.12
N ASN A 217 -9.60 11.44 -30.06
CA ASN A 217 -10.70 11.86 -30.93
C ASN A 217 -12.08 11.45 -30.42
N LYS A 218 -12.13 10.59 -29.40
CA LYS A 218 -13.35 10.07 -28.76
C LYS A 218 -13.27 10.35 -27.27
N SER A 219 -14.43 10.58 -26.67
CA SER A 219 -14.56 10.54 -25.21
C SER A 219 -14.40 9.10 -24.73
N ILE A 220 -13.68 8.91 -23.64
CA ILE A 220 -13.38 7.60 -23.08
C ILE A 220 -14.10 7.49 -21.74
N THR A 221 -14.92 6.45 -21.60
CA THR A 221 -15.60 6.15 -20.35
C THR A 221 -14.73 5.21 -19.54
N TYR A 222 -14.49 5.53 -18.26
CA TYR A 222 -13.72 4.68 -17.36
C TYR A 222 -14.39 4.60 -15.99
N GLN A 223 -14.22 3.46 -15.33
CA GLN A 223 -14.81 3.17 -14.02
C GLN A 223 -13.95 2.17 -13.27
N TYR A 224 -14.09 2.12 -11.95
CA TYR A 224 -13.52 1.04 -11.16
C TYR A 224 -14.43 -0.20 -11.18
N GLN A 225 -13.83 -1.37 -11.01
CA GLN A 225 -14.51 -2.65 -10.82
C GLN A 225 -14.02 -3.29 -9.52
N ASN A 226 -14.95 -3.82 -8.75
CA ASN A 226 -14.64 -4.61 -7.57
C ASN A 226 -14.10 -5.98 -7.99
N THR A 227 -12.99 -6.38 -7.38
CA THR A 227 -12.38 -7.70 -7.57
C THR A 227 -11.93 -8.29 -6.23
N GLY A 228 -11.40 -9.51 -6.25
CA GLY A 228 -11.03 -10.24 -5.04
C GLY A 228 -12.28 -10.62 -4.25
N ASN A 229 -12.31 -10.30 -2.96
CA ASN A 229 -13.42 -10.65 -2.07
C ASN A 229 -14.52 -9.58 -1.95
N LEU A 230 -14.46 -8.49 -2.72
CA LEU A 230 -15.58 -7.55 -2.77
C LEU A 230 -16.74 -8.12 -3.58
N PRO A 231 -18.01 -7.76 -3.25
CA PRO A 231 -19.15 -8.09 -4.09
C PRO A 231 -18.94 -7.58 -5.52
N ALA A 232 -19.29 -8.42 -6.49
CA ALA A 232 -19.22 -8.08 -7.91
C ALA A 232 -20.02 -6.78 -8.17
N GLY A 233 -19.37 -5.80 -8.78
CA GLY A 233 -19.95 -4.49 -9.03
C GLY A 233 -18.92 -3.51 -9.57
N SER A 234 -19.40 -2.39 -10.10
CA SER A 234 -18.57 -1.30 -10.60
C SER A 234 -19.02 0.04 -10.05
N GLY A 235 -18.15 1.03 -10.14
CA GLY A 235 -18.46 2.42 -9.83
C GLY A 235 -19.34 3.10 -10.88
N GLY A 236 -19.67 4.36 -10.63
CA GLY A 236 -20.22 5.22 -11.66
C GLY A 236 -19.23 5.47 -12.80
N ASN A 237 -19.76 5.72 -13.99
CA ASN A 237 -18.95 6.05 -15.17
C ASN A 237 -18.33 7.45 -15.03
N TRP A 238 -17.01 7.53 -15.22
CA TRP A 238 -16.28 8.78 -15.39
C TRP A 238 -15.92 8.98 -16.87
N THR A 239 -15.79 10.23 -17.29
CA THR A 239 -15.47 10.58 -18.68
C THR A 239 -14.12 11.26 -18.77
N PHE A 240 -13.24 10.72 -19.60
CA PHE A 240 -12.04 11.39 -20.08
C PHE A 240 -12.34 12.02 -21.43
N GLY A 241 -12.30 13.35 -21.49
CA GLY A 241 -12.79 14.13 -22.62
C GLY A 241 -12.06 13.84 -23.93
N SER A 242 -12.77 14.02 -25.05
CA SER A 242 -12.13 14.11 -26.36
C SER A 242 -11.28 15.38 -26.44
N GLY A 243 -10.27 15.38 -27.31
CA GLY A 243 -9.30 16.46 -27.46
C GLY A 243 -8.17 16.44 -26.43
N SER A 244 -8.11 15.43 -25.55
CA SER A 244 -7.10 15.32 -24.50
C SER A 244 -5.73 15.02 -25.11
N GLY A 245 -4.77 15.94 -24.94
CA GLY A 245 -3.43 15.86 -25.52
C GLY A 245 -2.57 14.70 -25.02
N SER A 246 -1.41 14.52 -25.63
CA SER A 246 -0.41 13.54 -25.18
C SER A 246 -0.02 13.81 -23.73
N GLY A 247 0.00 12.76 -22.89
CA GLY A 247 0.30 12.87 -21.46
C GLY A 247 -0.82 13.45 -20.60
N ALA A 248 -1.94 13.88 -21.18
CA ALA A 248 -3.10 14.31 -20.42
C ALA A 248 -3.61 13.16 -19.55
N SER A 249 -3.98 13.47 -18.31
CA SER A 249 -4.48 12.48 -17.37
C SER A 249 -5.64 13.00 -16.54
N SER A 250 -6.47 12.08 -16.07
CA SER A 250 -7.56 12.35 -15.13
C SER A 250 -7.49 11.34 -13.99
N THR A 251 -7.77 11.81 -12.78
CA THR A 251 -7.70 11.02 -11.56
C THR A 251 -9.03 11.06 -10.84
N GLN A 252 -9.49 9.91 -10.37
CA GLN A 252 -10.69 9.77 -9.57
C GLN A 252 -10.41 8.86 -8.38
N THR A 253 -11.18 9.02 -7.31
CA THR A 253 -11.04 8.20 -6.11
C THR A 253 -12.29 7.40 -5.84
N SER A 254 -12.11 6.18 -5.33
CA SER A 254 -13.19 5.36 -4.81
C SER A 254 -12.86 4.93 -3.38
N THR A 255 -13.87 4.75 -2.54
CA THR A 255 -13.66 4.38 -1.14
C THR A 255 -14.43 3.13 -0.73
N TYR A 256 -14.00 2.49 0.35
CA TYR A 256 -14.69 1.37 0.98
C TYR A 256 -14.42 1.40 2.49
N VAL A 257 -15.46 1.27 3.30
CA VAL A 257 -15.31 1.09 4.75
C VAL A 257 -15.26 -0.42 5.01
N VAL A 258 -14.17 -0.87 5.59
CA VAL A 258 -13.93 -2.28 5.87
C VAL A 258 -14.94 -2.79 6.90
N ALA A 259 -15.69 -3.85 6.57
CA ALA A 259 -16.62 -4.45 7.51
C ALA A 259 -15.91 -5.47 8.43
N ALA A 260 -16.48 -5.73 9.60
CA ALA A 260 -15.98 -6.80 10.49
C ALA A 260 -15.96 -8.17 9.80
N SER A 261 -16.94 -8.42 8.91
CA SER A 261 -17.03 -9.63 8.09
C SER A 261 -15.92 -9.74 7.04
N ASP A 262 -15.14 -8.69 6.78
CA ASP A 262 -14.06 -8.71 5.79
C ASP A 262 -12.73 -9.19 6.36
N PHE A 263 -12.67 -9.46 7.67
CA PHE A 263 -11.49 -10.02 8.30
C PHE A 263 -10.97 -11.26 7.56
N GLY A 264 -9.66 -11.29 7.30
CA GLY A 264 -8.98 -12.38 6.60
C GLY A 264 -9.15 -12.35 5.07
N LYS A 265 -9.96 -11.43 4.53
CA LYS A 265 -10.18 -11.29 3.09
C LYS A 265 -9.15 -10.35 2.46
N GLN A 266 -9.01 -10.49 1.14
CA GLN A 266 -8.29 -9.55 0.30
C GLN A 266 -9.28 -8.82 -0.60
N ILE A 267 -9.42 -7.52 -0.41
CA ILE A 267 -10.36 -6.69 -1.18
C ILE A 267 -9.60 -5.86 -2.21
N CYS A 268 -10.06 -5.91 -3.45
CA CYS A 268 -9.31 -5.36 -4.58
C CYS A 268 -10.19 -4.49 -5.46
N ARG A 269 -9.58 -3.50 -6.10
CA ARG A 269 -10.19 -2.76 -7.20
C ARG A 269 -9.23 -2.65 -8.37
N LEU A 270 -9.78 -2.69 -9.58
CA LEU A 270 -9.09 -2.33 -10.81
C LEU A 270 -9.88 -1.26 -11.56
N THR A 271 -9.26 -0.65 -12.57
CA THR A 271 -9.92 0.32 -13.45
C THR A 271 -10.00 -0.24 -14.86
N SER A 272 -11.13 -0.04 -15.50
CA SER A 272 -11.33 -0.32 -16.93
C SER A 272 -11.75 0.94 -17.66
N ALA A 273 -11.25 1.14 -18.88
CA ALA A 273 -11.61 2.25 -19.76
C ALA A 273 -11.97 1.75 -21.17
N SER A 274 -13.01 2.32 -21.76
CA SER A 274 -13.43 2.04 -23.14
C SER A 274 -13.92 3.30 -23.85
N PRO A 275 -13.48 3.57 -25.10
CA PRO A 275 -12.48 2.80 -25.85
C PRO A 275 -11.05 2.90 -25.27
N GLY A 276 -10.28 1.81 -25.36
CA GLY A 276 -8.87 1.76 -24.91
C GLY A 276 -7.88 2.36 -25.92
N ALA A 277 -8.27 2.45 -27.18
CA ALA A 277 -7.50 3.04 -28.27
C ALA A 277 -8.41 3.71 -29.31
N ASN A 278 -7.81 4.45 -30.24
CA ASN A 278 -8.53 5.06 -31.37
C ASN A 278 -9.36 4.04 -32.19
N THR A 279 -8.86 2.82 -32.30
CA THR A 279 -9.49 1.67 -33.00
C THR A 279 -10.55 0.93 -32.16
N GLY A 280 -10.73 1.29 -30.89
CA GLY A 280 -11.69 0.64 -29.97
C GLY A 280 -11.02 -0.15 -28.84
N GLY A 281 -11.69 -1.20 -28.37
CA GLY A 281 -11.19 -2.08 -27.30
C GLY A 281 -11.34 -1.52 -25.88
N THR A 282 -10.73 -2.20 -24.91
CA THR A 282 -10.77 -1.86 -23.49
C THR A 282 -9.36 -1.85 -22.92
N ALA A 283 -9.01 -0.82 -22.16
CA ALA A 283 -7.80 -0.78 -21.34
C ALA A 283 -8.17 -1.14 -19.90
N THR A 284 -7.45 -2.08 -19.28
CA THR A 284 -7.71 -2.55 -17.92
C THR A 284 -6.43 -2.51 -17.09
N SER A 285 -6.51 -2.02 -15.85
CA SER A 285 -5.37 -1.96 -14.95
C SER A 285 -5.15 -3.30 -14.24
N ALA A 286 -3.97 -3.49 -13.65
CA ALA A 286 -3.80 -4.50 -12.62
C ALA A 286 -4.73 -4.21 -11.42
N SER A 287 -5.11 -5.26 -10.69
CA SER A 287 -5.84 -5.15 -9.42
C SER A 287 -4.94 -4.56 -8.34
N SER A 288 -5.45 -3.58 -7.62
CA SER A 288 -4.84 -3.03 -6.41
C SER A 288 -5.59 -3.52 -5.18
N CYS A 289 -4.90 -4.31 -4.36
CA CYS A 289 -5.50 -5.11 -3.29
C CYS A 289 -5.06 -4.64 -1.90
N VAL A 290 -5.96 -4.78 -0.94
CA VAL A 290 -5.73 -4.52 0.48
C VAL A 290 -6.09 -5.76 1.28
N THR A 291 -5.18 -6.22 2.13
CA THR A 291 -5.42 -7.37 3.02
C THR A 291 -6.04 -6.90 4.32
N ILE A 292 -7.15 -7.52 4.72
CA ILE A 292 -7.87 -7.12 5.94
C ILE A 292 -7.40 -7.95 7.13
N GLY A 293 -6.78 -7.26 8.09
CA GLY A 293 -6.25 -7.85 9.32
C GLY A 293 -6.89 -7.24 10.57
N LYS A 294 -6.49 -7.78 11.73
CA LYS A 294 -6.81 -7.21 13.05
C LYS A 294 -5.52 -6.76 13.72
N LYS A 295 -5.58 -5.73 14.57
CA LYS A 295 -4.49 -5.38 15.49
C LYS A 295 -4.95 -5.60 16.93
N PRO A 296 -4.77 -6.82 17.49
CA PRO A 296 -5.22 -7.16 18.83
C PRO A 296 -4.70 -6.20 19.90
N LYS A 297 -5.53 -5.96 20.91
CA LYS A 297 -5.21 -5.08 22.03
C LYS A 297 -5.12 -5.88 23.33
N VAL A 298 -4.28 -5.42 24.24
CA VAL A 298 -4.19 -5.93 25.61
C VAL A 298 -4.57 -4.84 26.59
N GLN A 299 -5.25 -5.21 27.67
CA GLN A 299 -5.53 -4.34 28.79
C GLN A 299 -4.96 -4.92 30.07
N ILE A 300 -4.35 -4.08 30.90
CA ILE A 300 -3.83 -4.45 32.22
C ILE A 300 -4.53 -3.59 33.26
N HIS A 301 -5.33 -4.22 34.11
CA HIS A 301 -6.13 -3.59 35.15
C HIS A 301 -5.57 -3.95 36.52
N GLY A 302 -5.71 -3.05 37.49
CA GLY A 302 -5.36 -3.25 38.89
C GLY A 302 -3.86 -3.16 39.20
N SER A 303 -2.99 -2.87 38.23
CA SER A 303 -1.52 -2.87 38.43
C SER A 303 -0.75 -2.00 37.44
N ASP A 304 0.50 -1.72 37.81
CA ASP A 304 1.55 -1.26 36.89
C ASP A 304 2.04 -2.42 36.00
N LEU A 305 2.60 -2.06 34.83
CA LEU A 305 3.41 -2.96 34.01
C LEU A 305 4.89 -2.68 34.23
N ILE A 306 5.63 -3.69 34.70
CA ILE A 306 7.06 -3.56 34.97
C ILE A 306 7.84 -4.57 34.14
N LEU A 307 8.74 -4.07 33.29
CA LEU A 307 9.57 -4.83 32.38
C LEU A 307 11.05 -4.63 32.71
N GLY A 308 11.84 -5.71 32.63
CA GLY A 308 13.29 -5.67 32.82
C GLY A 308 13.78 -6.07 34.22
N ARG A 309 12.85 -6.46 35.11
CA ARG A 309 13.20 -7.14 36.36
C ARG A 309 13.63 -8.57 36.07
N ALA A 310 14.67 -9.02 36.76
CA ALA A 310 15.15 -10.39 36.67
C ALA A 310 14.52 -11.27 37.75
N PHE A 311 14.24 -12.54 37.44
CA PHE A 311 14.00 -13.56 38.47
C PHE A 311 15.28 -13.78 39.28
N SER A 312 15.15 -14.21 40.55
CA SER A 312 16.27 -14.57 41.43
C SER A 312 17.29 -15.53 40.78
N ASN A 313 16.79 -16.45 39.96
CA ASN A 313 17.57 -17.47 39.25
C ASN A 313 18.09 -17.01 37.86
N GLY A 314 17.70 -15.82 37.40
CA GLY A 314 18.11 -15.24 36.11
C GLY A 314 19.15 -14.15 36.31
N GLY A 315 20.39 -14.39 35.90
CA GLY A 315 21.47 -13.40 36.07
C GLY A 315 21.17 -12.05 35.38
N GLY A 316 21.47 -10.96 36.10
CA GLY A 316 21.66 -9.60 35.54
C GLY A 316 20.42 -8.82 35.12
N SER A 317 20.59 -7.49 34.99
CA SER A 317 19.56 -6.55 34.52
C SER A 317 19.04 -6.96 33.13
N GLN A 318 17.74 -7.22 33.01
CA GLN A 318 17.14 -7.67 31.76
C GLN A 318 16.67 -6.46 30.95
N LEU A 319 17.05 -6.42 29.68
CA LEU A 319 16.63 -5.37 28.77
C LEU A 319 15.34 -5.77 28.04
N SER A 320 14.21 -5.17 28.42
CA SER A 320 12.88 -5.58 28.00
C SER A 320 12.07 -4.41 27.43
N SER A 321 11.36 -4.69 26.33
CA SER A 321 10.51 -3.74 25.60
C SER A 321 9.05 -4.17 25.64
N ALA A 322 8.13 -3.22 25.57
CA ALA A 322 6.73 -3.46 25.23
C ALA A 322 6.48 -3.06 23.77
N ASN A 323 5.90 -3.95 22.96
CA ASN A 323 5.61 -3.67 21.56
C ASN A 323 4.18 -4.12 21.24
N THR A 324 3.30 -3.13 21.10
CA THR A 324 1.89 -3.31 20.71
C THR A 324 1.57 -2.35 19.57
N SER A 325 0.38 -2.50 18.97
CA SER A 325 -0.01 -1.70 17.83
C SER A 325 -1.19 -0.78 18.14
N ILE A 326 -1.17 0.41 17.54
CA ILE A 326 -2.29 1.35 17.55
C ILE A 326 -3.15 1.22 16.28
N SER A 327 -4.44 1.44 16.44
CA SER A 327 -5.45 1.52 15.39
C SER A 327 -5.99 2.94 15.34
N GLN A 328 -6.16 3.50 14.14
CA GLN A 328 -6.75 4.82 13.96
C GLN A 328 -8.06 4.63 13.22
N LEU A 329 -9.17 4.77 13.93
CA LEU A 329 -10.48 4.66 13.31
C LEU A 329 -11.01 6.08 13.07
N ASN A 330 -11.32 6.36 11.81
CA ASN A 330 -12.04 7.56 11.42
C ASN A 330 -13.53 7.23 11.53
N PRO A 331 -14.30 7.83 12.45
CA PRO A 331 -15.74 7.67 12.42
C PRO A 331 -16.29 8.14 11.07
N GLN A 332 -17.20 7.36 10.49
CA GLN A 332 -17.85 7.64 9.20
C GLN A 332 -18.38 9.09 9.16
N GLY A 333 -17.90 9.88 8.20
CA GLY A 333 -18.42 11.22 7.91
C GLY A 333 -17.96 12.36 8.83
N GLY A 334 -17.02 12.15 9.74
CA GLY A 334 -16.49 13.21 10.62
C GLY A 334 -15.30 13.97 10.00
N ALA A 335 -15.37 15.30 10.02
CA ALA A 335 -14.30 16.20 9.59
C ALA A 335 -12.95 15.92 10.28
N ASN A 336 -11.86 16.25 9.58
CA ASN A 336 -10.50 16.15 10.09
C ASN A 336 -10.24 17.21 11.19
N PRO A 337 -9.85 16.84 12.43
CA PRO A 337 -9.93 15.52 13.07
C PRO A 337 -10.96 15.50 14.24
N PRO A 338 -11.52 14.32 14.58
CA PRO A 338 -10.80 13.47 15.52
C PRO A 338 -10.78 12.00 15.09
N ASN A 339 -9.59 11.52 14.73
CA ASN A 339 -9.30 10.09 14.64
C ASN A 339 -9.29 9.56 16.09
N ASN A 340 -10.19 8.64 16.43
CA ASN A 340 -10.05 7.93 17.68
C ASN A 340 -8.90 6.91 17.50
N VAL A 341 -7.88 7.05 18.33
CA VAL A 341 -6.74 6.17 18.39
C VAL A 341 -7.01 5.14 19.47
N PHE A 342 -7.01 3.87 19.08
CA PHE A 342 -7.19 2.74 19.96
C PHE A 342 -5.88 1.98 20.08
N GLY A 343 -5.58 1.51 21.27
CA GLY A 343 -4.31 0.87 21.57
C GLY A 343 -4.42 0.01 22.82
N SER A 344 -3.39 -0.79 23.05
CA SER A 344 -3.25 -1.50 24.31
C SER A 344 -2.99 -0.50 25.43
N TRP A 345 -3.43 -0.78 26.65
CA TRP A 345 -3.17 0.13 27.77
C TRP A 345 -3.03 -0.57 29.12
N VAL A 346 -2.41 0.15 30.05
CA VAL A 346 -2.23 -0.21 31.46
C VAL A 346 -2.95 0.84 32.30
N GLU A 347 -3.68 0.42 33.34
CA GLU A 347 -4.47 1.32 34.18
C GLU A 347 -3.60 2.34 34.90
N TYR A 348 -2.42 1.93 35.37
CA TYR A 348 -1.48 2.78 36.10
C TYR A 348 -0.19 3.02 35.29
N GLY A 349 0.97 2.82 35.92
CA GLY A 349 2.28 3.15 35.35
C GLY A 349 2.90 2.06 34.49
N ILE A 350 3.84 2.46 33.63
CA ILE A 350 4.67 1.54 32.85
C ILE A 350 6.14 1.84 33.13
N PHE A 351 6.89 0.80 33.48
CA PHE A 351 8.34 0.83 33.67
C PHE A 351 8.96 -0.16 32.70
N ALA A 352 9.88 0.30 31.84
CA ALA A 352 10.60 -0.59 30.93
C ALA A 352 12.06 -0.16 30.76
N THR A 353 12.95 -1.14 30.76
CA THR A 353 14.40 -0.92 30.56
C THR A 353 14.77 -0.63 29.10
N LYS A 354 13.88 -0.92 28.14
CA LYS A 354 13.98 -0.50 26.73
C LYS A 354 12.72 0.26 26.29
N THR A 355 12.61 0.52 25.00
CA THR A 355 11.52 1.24 24.35
C THR A 355 10.16 0.59 24.56
N ILE A 356 9.15 1.42 24.77
CA ILE A 356 7.72 1.08 24.75
C ILE A 356 7.12 1.63 23.45
N THR A 357 6.32 0.82 22.76
CA THR A 357 5.68 1.22 21.48
C THR A 357 4.22 0.80 21.48
N GLY A 358 3.34 1.77 21.18
CA GLY A 358 1.90 1.56 20.97
C GLY A 358 1.06 1.20 22.20
N LEU A 359 1.67 1.19 23.40
CA LEU A 359 1.05 0.86 24.68
C LEU A 359 0.92 2.15 25.51
N GLY A 360 -0.29 2.43 26.00
CA GLY A 360 -0.58 3.60 26.84
C GLY A 360 -0.58 3.30 28.33
N SER A 361 -0.17 4.27 29.15
CA SER A 361 -0.32 4.24 30.61
C SER A 361 -1.51 5.07 31.06
N GLY A 362 -1.95 4.95 32.32
CA GLY A 362 -3.05 5.75 32.86
C GLY A 362 -4.38 5.55 32.12
N SER A 363 -4.63 4.33 31.61
CA SER A 363 -5.79 4.02 30.76
C SER A 363 -5.92 4.93 29.53
N ALA A 364 -4.81 5.43 28.97
CA ALA A 364 -4.85 6.45 27.92
C ALA A 364 -5.62 6.09 26.64
N PHE A 365 -5.83 4.80 26.36
CA PHE A 365 -6.63 4.33 25.22
C PHE A 365 -8.02 3.80 25.62
N ALA A 366 -8.40 3.87 26.90
CA ALA A 366 -9.74 3.50 27.33
C ALA A 366 -10.79 4.39 26.65
N GLY A 367 -11.69 3.78 25.88
CA GLY A 367 -12.70 4.49 25.09
C GLY A 367 -12.18 5.21 23.84
N GLY A 368 -10.88 5.09 23.52
CA GLY A 368 -10.22 5.74 22.39
C GLY A 368 -9.65 7.13 22.72
N SER A 369 -8.38 7.33 22.38
CA SER A 369 -7.68 8.61 22.52
C SER A 369 -7.93 9.53 21.33
N LYS A 370 -7.95 10.85 21.57
CA LYS A 370 -8.05 11.88 20.51
C LYS A 370 -6.70 12.25 19.89
N SER A 371 -5.61 11.70 20.43
CA SER A 371 -4.24 12.01 20.02
C SER A 371 -3.47 10.73 19.72
N SER A 372 -2.77 10.72 18.58
CA SER A 372 -1.81 9.68 18.23
C SER A 372 -0.39 9.97 18.71
N SER A 373 -0.18 11.08 19.42
CA SER A 373 1.14 11.46 19.95
C SER A 373 1.52 10.59 21.14
N THR A 374 2.72 10.03 21.12
CA THR A 374 3.27 9.17 22.18
C THR A 374 3.14 9.78 23.57
N CYS A 375 3.39 11.07 23.68
CA CYS A 375 3.34 11.80 24.93
C CYS A 375 1.94 11.95 25.51
N SER A 376 0.92 11.99 24.64
CA SER A 376 -0.46 12.09 25.08
C SER A 376 -0.95 10.80 25.74
N TYR A 377 -0.40 9.64 25.35
CA TYR A 377 -0.80 8.34 25.89
C TYR A 377 0.20 7.72 26.87
N SER A 378 1.28 8.43 27.20
CA SER A 378 2.37 7.92 28.05
C SER A 378 2.55 8.73 29.35
N THR A 379 1.47 9.25 29.91
CA THR A 379 1.50 10.21 31.03
C THR A 379 2.06 9.63 32.33
N LEU A 380 1.87 8.33 32.58
CA LEU A 380 2.42 7.60 33.73
C LEU A 380 3.50 6.61 33.30
N THR A 381 4.10 6.81 32.12
CA THR A 381 5.20 5.99 31.64
C THR A 381 6.51 6.57 32.14
N PHE A 382 7.29 5.77 32.85
CA PHE A 382 8.58 6.19 33.36
C PHE A 382 9.63 6.02 32.27
N PHE A 383 10.27 7.12 31.88
CA PHE A 383 11.35 7.12 30.91
C PHE A 383 12.46 8.07 31.34
N ASN A 384 13.71 7.67 31.09
CA ASN A 384 14.84 8.54 31.35
C ASN A 384 14.95 9.52 30.18
N ALA A 385 14.35 10.70 30.32
CA ALA A 385 14.50 11.77 29.35
C ALA A 385 15.95 12.30 29.44
N ALA A 386 16.87 11.68 28.69
CA ALA A 386 18.27 12.06 28.73
C ALA A 386 18.44 13.53 28.29
N THR A 387 18.65 14.43 29.25
CA THR A 387 19.30 15.72 29.03
C THR A 387 20.80 15.50 29.03
N THR A 388 21.41 15.26 27.87
CA THR A 388 22.88 15.29 27.74
C THR A 388 23.42 16.67 27.38
N SER A 389 22.60 17.71 27.49
CA SER A 389 23.04 19.09 27.23
C SER A 389 22.35 20.05 28.18
N SER A 390 23.15 20.69 29.04
CA SER A 390 22.80 21.80 29.93
C SER A 390 22.41 23.10 29.19
N SER A 391 22.08 23.02 27.90
CA SER A 391 21.69 24.16 27.05
C SER A 391 20.42 23.94 26.22
N ILE A 392 19.69 22.82 26.43
CA ILE A 392 18.42 22.55 25.74
C ILE A 392 17.26 22.68 26.75
N PRO A 393 16.14 23.36 26.41
CA PRO A 393 14.97 23.44 27.27
C PRO A 393 14.51 22.02 27.66
N ALA A 394 13.84 21.88 28.81
CA ALA A 394 13.30 20.62 29.32
C ALA A 394 12.77 19.73 28.18
N PRO A 395 13.05 18.41 28.20
CA PRO A 395 12.79 17.51 27.07
C PRO A 395 11.34 17.66 26.59
N SER A 396 11.14 18.31 25.46
CA SER A 396 9.82 18.50 24.89
C SER A 396 9.36 17.14 24.36
N CYS A 397 8.38 16.55 25.02
CA CYS A 397 7.80 15.30 24.57
C CYS A 397 7.03 15.54 23.25
N THR A 398 7.42 14.86 22.17
CA THR A 398 6.85 14.95 20.82
C THR A 398 6.23 13.63 20.38
N ALA A 399 5.51 13.61 19.26
CA ALA A 399 4.95 12.39 18.70
C ALA A 399 6.01 11.30 18.40
N SER A 400 7.26 11.69 18.18
CA SER A 400 8.41 10.80 17.92
C SER A 400 9.25 10.47 19.16
N THR A 401 8.88 10.95 20.35
CA THR A 401 9.65 10.67 21.56
C THR A 401 9.59 9.18 21.90
N SER A 402 10.75 8.53 21.93
CA SER A 402 10.89 7.17 22.43
C SER A 402 10.73 7.18 23.95
N VAL A 403 9.68 6.54 24.44
CA VAL A 403 9.43 6.33 25.89
C VAL A 403 10.00 4.97 26.34
N GLY A 404 10.34 4.86 27.62
CA GLY A 404 11.05 3.73 28.23
C GLY A 404 12.50 4.05 28.64
N GLY A 405 13.35 3.04 28.78
CA GLY A 405 14.76 3.25 29.19
C GLY A 405 14.93 3.58 30.68
N TYR A 406 13.99 3.15 31.52
CA TYR A 406 14.06 3.26 32.98
C TYR A 406 14.94 2.15 33.57
N SER A 407 15.79 2.47 34.55
CA SER A 407 16.59 1.44 35.23
C SER A 407 15.78 0.76 36.33
N THR A 408 15.54 -0.55 36.21
CA THR A 408 14.88 -1.34 37.26
C THR A 408 15.93 -1.95 38.20
N GLY A 409 16.02 -1.45 39.43
CA GLY A 409 16.99 -1.92 40.43
C GLY A 409 16.55 -3.12 41.29
N ARG A 410 15.36 -3.71 41.06
CA ARG A 410 14.80 -4.78 41.92
C ARG A 410 14.52 -6.06 41.13
N THR A 411 14.86 -7.22 41.69
CA THR A 411 14.48 -8.55 41.17
C THR A 411 12.99 -8.81 41.35
N ILE A 412 12.39 -9.65 40.51
CA ILE A 412 11.02 -10.18 40.70
C ILE A 412 10.99 -10.94 42.03
N PRO A 413 9.91 -10.82 42.85
CA PRO A 413 9.77 -11.63 44.06
C PRO A 413 9.88 -13.13 43.75
N ASP A 414 10.61 -13.86 44.58
CA ASP A 414 10.79 -15.30 44.40
C ASP A 414 9.62 -16.06 45.04
N ILE A 415 8.51 -16.17 44.29
CA ILE A 415 7.31 -16.87 44.76
C ILE A 415 7.60 -18.36 45.01
N ALA A 416 8.52 -18.97 44.24
CA ALA A 416 8.85 -20.39 44.40
C ALA A 416 9.50 -20.68 45.77
N ALA A 417 10.23 -19.73 46.33
CA ALA A 417 10.85 -19.85 47.64
C ALA A 417 9.83 -19.98 48.79
N ASP A 418 8.63 -19.42 48.65
CA ASP A 418 7.54 -19.55 49.64
C ASP A 418 6.83 -20.92 49.55
N PHE A 419 7.10 -21.70 48.50
CA PHE A 419 6.50 -23.01 48.25
C PHE A 419 7.56 -24.08 47.96
N PRO A 420 8.47 -24.39 48.91
CA PRO A 420 9.59 -25.28 48.67
C PRO A 420 9.14 -26.71 48.36
N VAL A 421 9.63 -27.24 47.23
CA VAL A 421 9.43 -28.64 46.82
C VAL A 421 10.53 -29.51 47.41
N GLY A 422 10.16 -30.64 47.99
CA GLY A 422 11.08 -31.59 48.61
C GLY A 422 10.75 -33.05 48.28
N THR A 423 11.53 -33.96 48.85
CA THR A 423 11.29 -35.41 48.77
C THR A 423 9.98 -35.75 49.50
N GLY A 424 8.89 -35.92 48.75
CA GLY A 424 7.56 -36.20 49.30
C GLY A 424 6.48 -35.20 48.87
N THR A 425 6.84 -34.12 48.17
CA THR A 425 5.83 -33.27 47.51
C THR A 425 5.09 -34.10 46.46
N ALA A 426 3.76 -34.10 46.51
CA ALA A 426 2.93 -34.86 45.59
C ALA A 426 3.05 -34.33 44.15
N THR A 427 2.98 -35.22 43.17
CA THR A 427 2.86 -34.84 41.76
C THR A 427 1.47 -34.25 41.50
N TYR A 428 1.39 -33.19 40.70
CA TYR A 428 0.10 -32.67 40.24
C TYR A 428 -0.59 -33.66 39.29
N ASP A 429 -1.86 -33.94 39.57
CA ASP A 429 -2.81 -34.59 38.66
C ASP A 429 -4.09 -33.72 38.60
N ASP A 430 -4.77 -33.67 37.46
CA ASP A 430 -5.96 -32.84 37.33
C ASP A 430 -7.11 -33.32 38.24
N ASN A 431 -7.09 -34.60 38.63
CA ASN A 431 -8.02 -35.25 39.56
C ASN A 431 -7.55 -35.27 41.03
N ILE A 432 -6.69 -34.35 41.45
CA ILE A 432 -6.19 -34.27 42.84
C ILE A 432 -7.29 -34.54 43.88
N ALA A 433 -7.03 -35.53 44.74
CA ALA A 433 -7.94 -35.97 45.80
C ALA A 433 -8.03 -35.01 47.00
N THR A 434 -7.07 -34.09 47.16
CA THR A 434 -7.02 -33.10 48.25
C THR A 434 -6.89 -31.69 47.67
N PRO A 435 -7.94 -30.88 47.60
CA PRO A 435 -7.91 -29.62 46.88
C PRO A 435 -7.23 -28.46 47.66
N GLN A 436 -6.37 -28.80 48.61
CA GLN A 436 -5.53 -27.86 49.37
C GLN A 436 -4.11 -28.42 49.46
N GLY A 437 -3.16 -27.86 48.70
CA GLY A 437 -1.79 -28.37 48.75
C GLY A 437 -0.79 -27.78 47.77
N LEU A 438 0.47 -28.16 48.02
CA LEU A 438 1.62 -27.92 47.16
C LEU A 438 1.92 -29.18 46.34
N TYR A 439 2.08 -29.00 45.04
CA TYR A 439 2.33 -30.03 44.04
C TYR A 439 3.55 -29.71 43.19
N THR A 440 4.18 -30.74 42.66
CA THR A 440 5.33 -30.65 41.73
C THR A 440 5.04 -31.40 40.43
N SER A 441 5.91 -31.27 39.43
CA SER A 441 5.96 -32.17 38.27
C SER A 441 6.59 -33.51 38.64
N ASP A 442 6.14 -34.58 37.97
CA ASP A 442 6.90 -35.81 37.87
C ASP A 442 8.11 -35.58 36.96
N ALA A 443 9.30 -35.97 37.41
CA ALA A 443 10.54 -35.85 36.63
C ALA A 443 10.49 -36.64 35.29
N SER A 444 9.52 -37.56 35.14
CA SER A 444 9.32 -38.39 33.95
C SER A 444 8.13 -37.97 33.06
N ALA A 445 7.28 -37.02 33.48
CA ALA A 445 6.11 -36.56 32.72
C ALA A 445 6.18 -35.05 32.43
N ASP A 446 6.78 -34.69 31.29
CA ASP A 446 6.64 -33.37 30.66
C ASP A 446 5.61 -33.55 29.51
N PRO A 447 4.53 -32.75 29.39
CA PRO A 447 4.12 -31.58 30.19
C PRO A 447 2.97 -31.83 31.20
N ILE A 448 2.88 -30.99 32.24
CA ILE A 448 1.70 -30.92 33.14
C ILE A 448 0.53 -30.31 32.36
N THR A 449 -0.67 -30.89 32.48
CA THR A 449 -1.90 -30.32 31.93
C THR A 449 -2.89 -30.00 33.03
N VAL A 450 -3.34 -28.74 33.09
CA VAL A 450 -4.38 -28.26 34.00
C VAL A 450 -5.70 -28.14 33.24
N GLY A 451 -6.78 -28.66 33.82
CA GLY A 451 -8.09 -28.69 33.18
C GLY A 451 -8.16 -29.68 32.02
N ALA A 452 -7.47 -30.81 32.11
CA ALA A 452 -7.52 -31.88 31.11
C ALA A 452 -8.95 -32.46 30.97
N GLY A 453 -9.69 -32.53 32.08
CA GLY A 453 -11.07 -33.02 32.12
C GLY A 453 -12.16 -31.99 31.79
N GLY A 454 -11.78 -30.74 31.49
CA GLY A 454 -12.71 -29.61 31.32
C GLY A 454 -12.35 -28.43 32.23
N THR A 455 -13.29 -27.51 32.43
CA THR A 455 -13.10 -26.35 33.31
C THR A 455 -12.67 -26.78 34.71
N LYS A 456 -11.54 -26.26 35.18
CA LYS A 456 -11.01 -26.49 36.51
C LYS A 456 -11.61 -25.47 37.48
N ASN A 457 -12.53 -25.93 38.33
CA ASN A 457 -13.10 -25.12 39.39
C ASN A 457 -12.24 -25.25 40.65
N ILE A 458 -11.89 -24.12 41.27
CA ILE A 458 -11.25 -24.06 42.59
C ILE A 458 -12.32 -23.59 43.58
N ALA A 459 -12.75 -24.48 44.46
CA ALA A 459 -13.86 -24.21 45.36
C ALA A 459 -13.45 -23.26 46.50
N LYS A 460 -14.45 -22.77 47.24
CA LYS A 460 -14.26 -21.94 48.42
C LYS A 460 -13.24 -22.57 49.38
N GLY A 461 -12.25 -21.78 49.77
CA GLY A 461 -11.17 -22.17 50.69
C GLY A 461 -10.16 -23.17 50.12
N GLU A 462 -10.31 -23.61 48.87
CA GLU A 462 -9.35 -24.47 48.21
C GLU A 462 -8.17 -23.66 47.70
N TRP A 463 -6.97 -24.21 47.82
CA TRP A 463 -5.79 -23.59 47.23
C TRP A 463 -4.84 -24.64 46.67
N VAL A 464 -4.38 -24.42 45.44
CA VAL A 464 -3.50 -25.34 44.74
C VAL A 464 -2.28 -24.57 44.26
N VAL A 465 -1.11 -24.98 44.72
CA VAL A 465 0.16 -24.47 44.18
C VAL A 465 0.85 -25.57 43.41
N ILE A 466 1.12 -25.32 42.13
CA ILE A 466 1.98 -26.16 41.29
C ILE A 466 3.32 -25.46 41.22
N ASN A 467 4.34 -26.00 41.88
CA ASN A 467 5.71 -25.54 41.79
C ASN A 467 6.53 -26.53 40.95
N ALA A 468 6.60 -26.27 39.64
CA ALA A 468 7.26 -27.11 38.65
C ALA A 468 8.18 -26.27 37.73
N PRO A 469 9.21 -25.58 38.27
CA PRO A 469 9.99 -24.59 37.54
C PRO A 469 10.79 -25.15 36.35
N ASN A 470 10.88 -26.48 36.24
CA ASN A 470 11.58 -27.20 35.17
C ASN A 470 10.65 -27.90 34.17
N ALA A 471 9.33 -27.90 34.40
CA ALA A 471 8.34 -28.52 33.52
C ALA A 471 7.49 -27.47 32.81
N ASP A 472 7.00 -27.80 31.62
CA ASP A 472 6.01 -26.99 30.93
C ASP A 472 4.62 -27.26 31.51
N VAL A 473 3.83 -26.22 31.70
CA VAL A 473 2.43 -26.32 32.15
C VAL A 473 1.51 -25.83 31.04
N THR A 474 0.57 -26.68 30.62
CA THR A 474 -0.47 -26.34 29.67
C THR A 474 -1.81 -26.19 30.38
N ILE A 475 -2.45 -25.03 30.22
CA ILE A 475 -3.82 -24.76 30.65
C ILE A 475 -4.74 -25.13 29.50
N ALA A 476 -5.42 -26.28 29.61
CA ALA A 476 -6.23 -26.84 28.54
C ALA A 476 -7.64 -26.26 28.48
N ASN A 477 -8.19 -25.86 29.63
CA ASN A 477 -9.54 -25.31 29.78
C ASN A 477 -9.54 -24.19 30.82
N ASP A 478 -10.69 -23.53 30.97
CA ASP A 478 -10.86 -22.42 31.93
C ASP A 478 -10.49 -22.85 33.35
N ILE A 479 -9.85 -21.95 34.09
CA ILE A 479 -9.61 -22.07 35.52
C ILE A 479 -10.50 -21.03 36.19
N ILE A 480 -11.45 -21.47 37.01
CA ILE A 480 -12.48 -20.61 37.59
C ILE A 480 -12.45 -20.73 39.11
N TYR A 481 -12.38 -19.61 39.78
CA TYR A 481 -12.60 -19.51 41.22
C TYR A 481 -14.10 -19.57 41.51
N ALA A 482 -14.48 -20.40 42.47
CA ALA A 482 -15.85 -20.42 42.95
C ALA A 482 -16.23 -19.03 43.45
N ASN A 483 -17.33 -18.51 42.94
CA ASN A 483 -17.91 -17.24 43.35
C ASN A 483 -19.26 -17.51 44.02
N PRO A 484 -19.28 -17.87 45.32
CA PRO A 484 -20.52 -18.18 46.01
C PRO A 484 -21.40 -16.94 46.11
N ALA A 485 -22.72 -17.13 45.97
CA ALA A 485 -23.67 -16.04 46.05
C ALA A 485 -23.56 -15.30 47.40
N SER A 486 -23.57 -13.97 47.37
CA SER A 486 -23.29 -13.10 48.52
C SER A 486 -24.22 -13.29 49.73
N ASN A 487 -25.36 -13.98 49.57
CA ASN A 487 -26.39 -14.20 50.58
C ASN A 487 -26.68 -15.70 50.85
N SER A 488 -25.78 -16.61 50.47
CA SER A 488 -25.89 -18.04 50.83
C SER A 488 -25.02 -18.39 52.03
N SER A 489 -25.29 -19.53 52.67
CA SER A 489 -24.37 -20.15 53.65
C SER A 489 -22.99 -20.46 53.07
N ASP A 490 -22.86 -20.41 51.74
CA ASP A 490 -21.62 -20.64 51.01
C ASP A 490 -20.85 -19.35 50.74
N ALA A 491 -21.37 -18.17 51.08
CA ALA A 491 -20.69 -16.89 50.89
C ALA A 491 -19.30 -16.85 51.55
N PHE A 492 -18.39 -16.01 51.06
CA PHE A 492 -17.09 -15.81 51.70
C PHE A 492 -17.27 -15.10 53.06
N HIS A 493 -16.80 -15.74 54.13
CA HIS A 493 -16.88 -15.25 55.50
C HIS A 493 -15.50 -14.91 56.09
N SER A 494 -14.43 -15.46 55.51
CA SER A 494 -13.06 -15.18 55.93
C SER A 494 -12.11 -15.03 54.75
N ILE A 495 -10.93 -14.45 54.99
CA ILE A 495 -9.87 -14.36 53.99
C ILE A 495 -9.35 -15.74 53.54
N TYR A 496 -9.53 -16.77 54.36
CA TYR A 496 -9.16 -18.15 54.05
C TYR A 496 -10.16 -18.85 53.14
N ASP A 497 -11.34 -18.26 52.94
CA ASP A 497 -12.34 -18.77 52.00
C ASP A 497 -12.00 -18.41 50.55
N ILE A 498 -11.04 -17.51 50.34
CA ILE A 498 -10.61 -17.06 49.02
C ILE A 498 -9.93 -18.23 48.30
N PRO A 499 -10.50 -18.74 47.19
CA PRO A 499 -9.86 -19.77 46.38
C PRO A 499 -8.58 -19.24 45.75
N GLN A 500 -7.57 -20.10 45.60
CA GLN A 500 -6.32 -19.69 44.96
C GLN A 500 -5.68 -20.81 44.13
N MET A 501 -5.26 -20.47 42.92
CA MET A 501 -4.34 -21.29 42.14
C MET A 501 -3.05 -20.53 41.83
N VAL A 502 -1.90 -21.16 42.04
CA VAL A 502 -0.59 -20.60 41.71
C VAL A 502 0.15 -21.60 40.83
N ILE A 503 0.57 -21.17 39.65
CA ILE A 503 1.30 -21.99 38.68
C ILE A 503 2.69 -21.40 38.50
N ILE A 504 3.71 -22.14 38.93
CA ILE A 504 5.12 -21.80 38.77
C ILE A 504 5.73 -22.85 37.85
N ALA A 505 6.18 -22.43 36.67
CA ALA A 505 6.57 -23.34 35.60
C ALA A 505 7.82 -22.87 34.83
N LYS A 506 8.42 -23.78 34.05
CA LYS A 506 9.44 -23.46 33.04
C LYS A 506 8.83 -22.57 31.96
N ASN A 507 7.71 -23.00 31.39
CA ASN A 507 6.85 -22.25 30.49
C ASN A 507 5.38 -22.51 30.85
N VAL A 508 4.52 -21.53 30.54
CA VAL A 508 3.06 -21.62 30.69
C VAL A 508 2.42 -21.42 29.33
N TYR A 509 1.64 -22.40 28.90
CA TYR A 509 0.92 -22.39 27.63
C TYR A 509 -0.57 -22.38 27.88
N ILE A 510 -1.30 -21.47 27.23
CA ILE A 510 -2.76 -21.37 27.36
C ILE A 510 -3.39 -21.80 26.04
N ASN A 511 -4.28 -22.80 26.08
CA ASN A 511 -4.93 -23.28 24.87
C ASN A 511 -5.90 -22.26 24.28
N PRO A 512 -6.16 -22.31 22.96
CA PRO A 512 -6.95 -21.28 22.27
C PRO A 512 -8.40 -21.17 22.73
N ASN A 513 -8.99 -22.27 23.20
CA ASN A 513 -10.37 -22.35 23.68
C ASN A 513 -10.59 -21.69 25.06
N VAL A 514 -9.52 -21.53 25.85
CA VAL A 514 -9.60 -20.93 27.18
C VAL A 514 -10.08 -19.49 27.07
N LYS A 515 -10.98 -19.05 27.94
CA LYS A 515 -11.52 -17.69 28.03
C LYS A 515 -11.17 -17.05 29.36
N GLU A 516 -11.03 -17.84 30.41
CA GLU A 516 -10.77 -17.34 31.76
C GLU A 516 -9.74 -18.19 32.49
N VAL A 517 -8.76 -17.51 33.11
CA VAL A 517 -7.73 -18.11 33.95
C VAL A 517 -7.65 -17.34 35.25
N ASP A 518 -8.31 -17.87 36.28
CA ASP A 518 -8.14 -17.45 37.67
C ASP A 518 -6.92 -18.13 38.29
N ALA A 519 -5.74 -17.54 38.09
CA ALA A 519 -4.49 -18.08 38.65
C ALA A 519 -3.38 -17.03 38.68
N TRP A 520 -2.43 -17.23 39.58
CA TRP A 520 -1.13 -16.59 39.47
C TRP A 520 -0.30 -17.38 38.45
N LEU A 521 0.24 -16.72 37.44
CA LEU A 521 1.01 -17.35 36.38
C LEU A 521 2.47 -16.89 36.45
N ILE A 522 3.36 -17.79 36.84
CA ILE A 522 4.79 -17.53 36.98
C ILE A 522 5.57 -18.44 36.03
N ALA A 523 5.98 -17.88 34.88
CA ALA A 523 6.86 -18.52 33.92
C ALA A 523 8.31 -18.08 34.21
N GLN A 524 8.95 -18.75 35.17
CA GLN A 524 10.26 -18.35 35.68
C GLN A 524 11.38 -18.65 34.68
N GLY A 525 11.33 -19.82 34.02
CA GLY A 525 12.33 -20.25 33.05
C GLY A 525 13.76 -20.30 33.58
N SER A 526 14.69 -20.67 32.70
CA SER A 526 16.14 -20.55 32.93
C SER A 526 16.68 -19.39 32.09
N THR A 527 17.99 -19.15 32.10
CA THR A 527 18.63 -18.20 31.15
C THR A 527 18.75 -18.79 29.74
N VAL A 528 18.29 -20.03 29.53
CA VAL A 528 18.33 -20.74 28.25
C VAL A 528 17.24 -20.22 27.31
N ALA A 529 17.54 -20.19 26.01
CA ALA A 529 16.56 -19.86 24.97
C ALA A 529 15.28 -20.71 25.09
N ASN A 530 14.14 -20.12 24.76
CA ASN A 530 12.81 -20.76 24.81
C ASN A 530 12.37 -21.26 26.19
N THR A 531 12.78 -20.58 27.25
CA THR A 531 12.24 -20.78 28.61
C THR A 531 11.67 -19.47 29.16
N GLY A 532 10.84 -19.55 30.21
CA GLY A 532 10.20 -18.39 30.83
C GLY A 532 9.11 -17.77 29.97
N ILE A 533 8.52 -18.55 29.08
CA ILE A 533 7.47 -18.12 28.16
C ILE A 533 6.12 -18.29 28.84
N LEU A 534 5.33 -17.21 28.83
CA LEU A 534 3.88 -17.28 28.95
C LEU A 534 3.27 -16.98 27.56
N ASP A 535 2.56 -17.95 27.03
CA ASP A 535 1.90 -17.87 25.72
C ASP A 535 0.40 -18.00 25.89
N THR A 536 -0.32 -16.95 25.51
CA THR A 536 -1.77 -16.83 25.70
C THR A 536 -2.58 -17.61 24.66
N CYS A 537 -1.96 -18.05 23.57
CA CYS A 537 -2.60 -18.91 22.60
C CYS A 537 -1.61 -19.92 22.01
N HIS A 538 -1.61 -21.11 22.59
CA HIS A 538 -0.69 -22.17 22.22
C HIS A 538 -1.15 -22.95 20.99
N VAL A 539 -0.66 -22.52 19.83
CA VAL A 539 -0.86 -23.19 18.53
C VAL A 539 0.44 -23.40 17.75
N SER A 540 1.53 -22.81 18.22
CA SER A 540 2.83 -22.83 17.56
C SER A 540 3.96 -22.70 18.56
N THR A 541 5.04 -23.42 18.33
CA THR A 541 6.30 -23.32 19.08
C THR A 541 7.26 -22.29 18.50
N ASP A 542 6.86 -21.55 17.45
CA ASP A 542 7.64 -20.43 16.92
C ASP A 542 7.45 -19.18 17.79
N TYR A 543 8.53 -18.81 18.49
CA TYR A 543 8.63 -17.61 19.32
C TYR A 543 9.61 -16.58 18.73
N THR A 544 9.80 -16.62 17.41
CA THR A 544 10.64 -15.66 16.67
C THR A 544 9.81 -14.75 15.79
N THR A 545 8.62 -15.19 15.38
CA THR A 545 7.71 -14.42 14.54
C THR A 545 6.58 -13.79 15.35
N LYS A 546 6.34 -12.49 15.11
CA LYS A 546 5.15 -11.80 15.65
C LYS A 546 3.90 -12.26 14.90
N LEU A 547 2.72 -12.07 15.50
CA LEU A 547 1.46 -12.24 14.79
C LEU A 547 1.49 -11.48 13.45
N THR A 548 1.28 -12.20 12.35
CA THR A 548 1.18 -11.64 11.00
C THR A 548 -0.22 -11.87 10.43
N THR A 549 -0.58 -11.11 9.40
CA THR A 549 -1.86 -11.24 8.69
C THR A 549 -2.02 -12.57 7.95
N ASN A 550 -0.97 -13.40 7.85
CA ASN A 550 -0.92 -14.59 7.01
C ASN A 550 -0.90 -15.91 7.80
N ALA A 551 -1.21 -15.86 9.10
CA ALA A 551 -1.08 -17.02 9.95
C ALA A 551 -2.36 -17.88 9.92
N THR A 552 -2.17 -19.15 9.58
CA THR A 552 -2.99 -20.33 9.94
C THR A 552 -3.45 -20.37 11.41
N GLN A 553 -2.98 -19.44 12.25
CA GLN A 553 -3.35 -19.21 13.65
C GLN A 553 -4.63 -18.37 13.83
N THR A 554 -5.07 -17.65 12.80
CA THR A 554 -6.13 -16.62 12.89
C THR A 554 -7.53 -17.15 13.23
N GLY A 555 -7.78 -18.45 13.03
CA GLY A 555 -9.06 -19.09 13.40
C GLY A 555 -9.08 -19.70 14.80
N ALA A 556 -7.95 -20.19 15.30
CA ALA A 556 -7.89 -20.88 16.60
C ALA A 556 -7.87 -19.89 17.76
N CYS A 557 -7.14 -18.77 17.63
CA CYS A 557 -6.93 -17.77 18.69
C CYS A 557 -7.97 -16.64 18.64
N ASP A 558 -9.22 -16.93 18.29
CA ASP A 558 -10.27 -15.93 18.06
C ASP A 558 -11.07 -15.56 19.34
N LYS A 559 -10.78 -16.21 20.46
CA LYS A 559 -11.43 -15.98 21.76
C LYS A 559 -10.70 -14.92 22.57
N VAL A 560 -11.46 -14.07 23.24
CA VAL A 560 -10.92 -13.15 24.27
C VAL A 560 -10.46 -13.98 25.47
N LEU A 561 -9.31 -13.62 26.05
CA LEU A 561 -8.81 -14.21 27.29
C LEU A 561 -8.81 -13.18 28.41
N GLN A 562 -9.28 -13.62 29.57
CA GLN A 562 -9.16 -12.93 30.82
C GLN A 562 -8.27 -13.73 31.76
N VAL A 563 -7.18 -13.13 32.24
CA VAL A 563 -6.32 -13.70 33.27
C VAL A 563 -6.52 -12.87 34.53
N ASN A 564 -7.04 -13.50 35.58
CA ASN A 564 -7.26 -12.86 36.86
C ASN A 564 -6.23 -13.36 37.87
N GLY A 565 -5.19 -12.54 38.07
CA GLY A 565 -4.10 -12.82 38.99
C GLY A 565 -2.78 -12.18 38.55
N PRO A 566 -1.78 -12.14 39.45
CA PRO A 566 -0.41 -11.78 39.13
C PRO A 566 0.16 -12.62 37.98
N VAL A 567 0.82 -11.94 37.04
CA VAL A 567 1.56 -12.57 35.94
C VAL A 567 3.01 -12.14 35.99
N MET A 568 3.90 -13.13 35.98
CA MET A 568 5.36 -12.94 35.96
C MET A 568 5.95 -13.87 34.92
N ALA A 569 6.62 -13.32 33.91
CA ALA A 569 7.23 -14.12 32.85
C ALA A 569 8.49 -13.43 32.32
N GLN A 570 9.44 -14.20 31.78
CA GLN A 570 10.54 -13.62 31.02
C GLN A 570 10.06 -13.09 29.67
N LYS A 571 9.11 -13.79 29.04
CA LYS A 571 8.51 -13.44 27.76
C LYS A 571 7.00 -13.66 27.82
N LEU A 572 6.24 -12.61 27.50
CA LEU A 572 4.79 -12.67 27.35
C LEU A 572 4.43 -12.58 25.87
N TRP A 573 3.89 -13.66 25.32
CA TRP A 573 3.41 -13.74 23.95
C TRP A 573 1.89 -13.58 23.93
N LEU A 574 1.47 -12.41 23.46
CA LEU A 574 0.08 -11.98 23.27
C LEU A 574 -0.39 -12.41 21.88
N ARG A 575 -1.00 -13.60 21.78
CA ARG A 575 -1.32 -14.24 20.49
C ARG A 575 -2.81 -14.31 20.14
N ARG A 576 -3.68 -13.73 20.97
CA ARG A 576 -5.13 -13.74 20.71
C ARG A 576 -5.57 -12.63 19.77
N THR A 577 -6.68 -12.89 19.11
CA THR A 577 -7.31 -12.00 18.11
C THR A 577 -8.81 -11.79 18.34
N GLY A 578 -9.36 -12.34 19.43
CA GLY A 578 -10.70 -12.01 19.91
C GLY A 578 -10.83 -10.52 20.22
N GLY A 579 -12.04 -9.96 20.13
CA GLY A 579 -12.30 -8.55 20.47
C GLY A 579 -11.69 -7.47 19.55
N ALA A 580 -10.76 -7.80 18.66
CA ALA A 580 -9.96 -6.81 17.92
C ALA A 580 -10.68 -6.06 16.77
N THR A 581 -11.98 -5.78 16.89
CA THR A 581 -12.80 -5.18 15.82
C THR A 581 -13.21 -3.72 16.04
N THR A 582 -12.99 -3.07 17.19
CA THR A 582 -13.29 -1.62 17.34
C THR A 582 -12.78 -0.94 18.63
N ASN A 583 -12.56 -1.68 19.72
CA ASN A 583 -11.91 -1.22 20.98
C ASN A 583 -11.71 -2.39 21.97
N ASP A 584 -12.36 -3.53 21.72
CA ASP A 584 -12.31 -4.62 22.67
C ASP A 584 -10.92 -5.27 22.69
N PRO A 585 -10.41 -5.59 23.88
CA PRO A 585 -9.15 -6.31 24.01
C PRO A 585 -9.30 -7.76 23.57
N ALA A 586 -8.21 -8.31 23.03
CA ALA A 586 -8.06 -9.75 22.87
C ALA A 586 -7.65 -10.42 24.18
N GLU A 587 -6.92 -9.69 25.02
CA GLU A 587 -6.41 -10.17 26.30
C GLU A 587 -6.58 -9.12 27.38
N ILE A 588 -7.07 -9.56 28.54
CA ILE A 588 -7.27 -8.74 29.73
C ILE A 588 -6.51 -9.41 30.87
N PHE A 589 -5.64 -8.64 31.53
CA PHE A 589 -4.95 -9.06 32.73
C PHE A 589 -5.46 -8.23 33.90
N ASN A 590 -6.08 -8.90 34.87
CA ASN A 590 -6.64 -8.26 36.05
C ASN A 590 -5.82 -8.65 37.26
N LEU A 591 -5.18 -7.67 37.90
CA LEU A 591 -4.68 -7.86 39.25
C LEU A 591 -5.80 -7.59 40.25
N ARG A 592 -6.54 -8.65 40.57
CA ARG A 592 -7.69 -8.58 41.49
C ARG A 592 -7.23 -8.47 42.96
N PRO A 593 -8.04 -7.85 43.84
CA PRO A 593 -7.72 -7.71 45.27
C PRO A 593 -7.58 -9.03 46.03
N ASP A 594 -8.22 -10.10 45.56
CA ASP A 594 -8.14 -11.46 46.13
C ASP A 594 -6.70 -11.96 46.23
N ALA A 595 -5.86 -11.69 45.22
CA ALA A 595 -4.45 -12.06 45.23
C ALA A 595 -3.70 -11.44 46.41
N TYR A 596 -3.92 -10.14 46.68
CA TYR A 596 -3.27 -9.47 47.81
C TYR A 596 -3.78 -9.98 49.16
N LEU A 597 -5.09 -10.20 49.27
CA LEU A 597 -5.72 -10.71 50.47
C LEU A 597 -5.23 -12.12 50.80
N TRP A 598 -5.20 -13.01 49.83
CA TRP A 598 -4.68 -14.37 50.02
C TRP A 598 -3.19 -14.37 50.39
N ALA A 599 -2.38 -13.55 49.71
CA ALA A 599 -0.96 -13.38 50.04
C ALA A 599 -0.77 -12.88 51.48
N TYR A 600 -1.57 -11.90 51.90
CA TYR A 600 -1.55 -11.37 53.26
C TYR A 600 -1.93 -12.43 54.30
N ALA A 601 -3.00 -13.20 54.04
CA ALA A 601 -3.42 -14.29 54.93
C ALA A 601 -2.29 -15.30 55.13
N ARG A 602 -1.65 -15.72 54.04
CA ARG A 602 -0.51 -16.63 54.06
C ARG A 602 0.68 -16.05 54.83
N ALA A 603 1.09 -14.81 54.51
CA ALA A 603 2.20 -14.14 55.19
C ALA A 603 1.95 -13.95 56.70
N SER A 604 0.71 -13.67 57.10
CA SER A 604 0.34 -13.49 58.51
C SER A 604 0.51 -14.78 59.33
N THR A 605 0.41 -15.94 58.69
CA THR A 605 0.65 -17.25 59.32
C THR A 605 2.13 -17.65 59.38
N THR A 606 3.00 -17.04 58.56
CA THR A 606 4.42 -17.43 58.41
C THR A 606 5.41 -16.48 59.12
N GLY A 607 4.96 -15.35 59.66
CA GLY A 607 5.77 -14.49 60.54
C GLY A 607 5.53 -13.00 60.30
N ARG A 608 5.22 -12.26 61.37
CA ARG A 608 4.87 -10.84 61.31
C ARG A 608 6.13 -9.96 61.44
N VAL A 609 6.42 -9.13 60.44
CA VAL A 609 7.31 -7.98 60.62
C VAL A 609 6.47 -6.83 61.16
N GLN A 610 6.65 -6.53 62.44
CA GLN A 610 5.98 -5.42 63.11
C GLN A 610 6.87 -4.19 63.05
N THR A 611 6.37 -3.07 62.49
CA THR A 611 7.03 -1.77 62.61
C THR A 611 7.07 -1.39 64.08
N VAL A 612 8.23 -1.58 64.72
CA VAL A 612 8.46 -1.23 66.12
C VAL A 612 8.82 0.24 66.30
N TYR A 613 9.28 0.89 65.23
CA TYR A 613 9.71 2.28 65.24
C TYR A 613 9.67 2.89 63.83
N SER A 614 9.20 4.13 63.70
CA SER A 614 9.31 4.93 62.48
C SER A 614 9.96 6.27 62.82
N GLN A 615 10.91 6.72 62.00
CA GLN A 615 11.51 8.05 62.11
C GLN A 615 11.24 8.84 60.83
N GLU A 616 10.44 9.88 60.96
CA GLU A 616 10.22 10.89 59.92
C GLU A 616 11.55 11.63 59.67
N LEU A 617 11.97 11.71 58.40
CA LEU A 617 13.08 12.57 58.01
C LEU A 617 12.54 13.97 57.69
N PRO A 618 13.22 15.05 58.10
CA PRO A 618 12.77 16.41 57.78
C PRO A 618 12.74 16.61 56.25
N PRO A 619 11.78 17.41 55.73
CA PRO A 619 11.62 17.64 54.30
C PRO A 619 12.91 18.23 53.72
N ARG A 620 13.41 17.61 52.64
CA ARG A 620 14.48 18.20 51.83
C ARG A 620 13.83 19.18 50.85
N PHE A 621 14.09 20.47 51.05
CA PHE A 621 13.71 21.55 50.13
C PHE A 621 14.50 21.49 48.83
#